data_AF-A0A428LYD7-F1
#
_entry.id   AF-A0A428LYD7-F1
#
_cell.length_a   1.000
_cell.length_b   1.000
_cell.length_c   1.000
_cell.angle_alpha   90.00
_cell.angle_beta   90.00
_cell.angle_gamma   90.00
#
_symmetry.space_group_name_H-M   'P 1'
#
loop_
_entity.id
_entity.type
_entity.pdbx_description
1 polymer ?
#
loop_
_entity_poly.entity_id
_entity_poly.type
_entity_poly.pdbx_seq_one_letter_code
_entity_poly.pdbx_strand_id
1 'polypeptide(L)'
;MELTKENVAVIAAIGLLVGTLITNSISLFIHFRKERDEKLKLRRDRLREKGEELYKVVLLHKEFSCLSHLDWVRVIDRTLTYGQMCDLSKKRSVDDSEKQGYAVRMDFLGGIYFPGIRKRLAQAQSETKVANNYYFMLNDVTKIKDPIKARNIILDASEKYSNDLDIILSDLAAEIRAL
;
A
#
# COMPACT_ATOMS: atom_id res chain seq x y z
N MET A 1 -33.16 -67.43 7.54
CA MET A 1 -31.95 -67.02 8.29
C MET A 1 -32.43 -66.60 9.66
N GLU A 2 -32.24 -67.44 10.69
CA GLU A 2 -32.66 -67.10 12.05
C GLU A 2 -31.69 -66.07 12.65
N LEU A 3 -32.21 -64.94 13.12
CA LEU A 3 -31.45 -63.95 13.88
C LEU A 3 -31.20 -64.50 15.30
N THR A 4 -30.03 -65.06 15.54
CA THR A 4 -29.56 -65.35 16.90
C THR A 4 -29.18 -64.05 17.61
N LYS A 5 -29.29 -64.01 18.95
CA LYS A 5 -28.92 -62.83 19.76
C LYS A 5 -27.49 -62.36 19.50
N GLU A 6 -26.59 -63.28 19.18
CA GLU A 6 -25.19 -63.02 18.81
C GLU A 6 -25.10 -62.29 17.46
N ASN A 7 -25.86 -62.70 16.45
CA ASN A 7 -25.88 -62.02 15.15
C ASN A 7 -26.44 -60.60 15.25
N VAL A 8 -27.46 -60.38 16.10
CA VAL A 8 -27.99 -59.04 16.38
C VAL A 8 -26.94 -58.16 17.07
N ALA A 9 -26.19 -58.71 18.03
CA ALA A 9 -25.15 -57.99 18.75
C ALA A 9 -23.98 -57.60 17.82
N VAL A 10 -23.57 -58.49 16.91
CA VAL A 10 -22.51 -58.20 15.92
C VAL A 10 -22.95 -57.12 14.94
N ILE A 11 -24.19 -57.18 14.43
CA ILE A 11 -24.73 -56.13 13.54
C ILE A 11 -24.79 -54.78 14.25
N ALA A 12 -25.22 -54.76 15.51
CA ALA A 12 -25.24 -53.53 16.33
C ALA A 12 -23.83 -52.97 16.58
N ALA A 13 -22.85 -53.84 16.86
CA ALA A 13 -21.45 -53.43 17.07
C ALA A 13 -20.82 -52.86 15.79
N ILE A 14 -21.08 -53.47 14.63
CA ILE A 14 -20.63 -52.95 13.32
C ILE A 14 -21.29 -51.59 13.04
N GLY A 15 -22.60 -51.45 13.30
CA GLY A 15 -23.32 -50.19 13.16
C GLY A 15 -22.74 -49.08 14.03
N LEU A 16 -22.42 -49.38 15.29
CA LEU A 16 -21.75 -48.45 16.22
C LEU A 16 -20.35 -48.06 15.72
N LEU A 17 -19.57 -49.02 15.24
CA LEU A 17 -18.21 -48.76 14.73
C LEU A 17 -18.26 -47.85 13.49
N VAL A 18 -19.13 -48.16 12.52
CA VAL A 18 -19.32 -47.35 11.30
C VAL A 18 -19.84 -45.95 11.65
N GLY A 19 -20.84 -45.85 12.53
CA GLY A 19 -21.38 -44.57 12.98
C GLY A 19 -20.34 -43.69 13.68
N THR A 20 -19.48 -44.30 14.50
CA THR A 20 -18.37 -43.61 15.19
C THR A 20 -17.31 -43.12 14.19
N LEU A 21 -16.93 -43.95 13.21
CA LEU A 21 -15.98 -43.57 12.16
C LEU A 21 -16.50 -42.42 11.30
N ILE A 22 -17.78 -42.44 10.91
CA ILE A 22 -18.41 -41.35 10.17
C ILE A 22 -18.42 -40.07 11.00
N THR A 23 -18.84 -40.15 12.27
CA THR A 23 -18.92 -38.98 13.16
C THR A 23 -17.55 -38.36 13.41
N ASN A 24 -16.51 -39.19 13.63
CA ASN A 24 -15.14 -38.71 13.77
C ASN A 24 -14.61 -38.06 12.48
N SER A 25 -14.91 -38.64 11.32
CA SER A 25 -14.50 -38.10 10.02
C SER A 25 -15.16 -36.74 9.74
N ILE A 26 -16.46 -36.61 10.03
CA ILE A 26 -17.19 -35.34 9.93
C ILE A 26 -16.60 -34.31 10.90
N SER A 27 -16.31 -34.71 12.13
CA SER A 27 -15.76 -33.82 13.16
C SER A 27 -14.38 -33.29 12.75
N LEU A 28 -13.51 -34.15 12.22
CA LEU A 28 -12.21 -33.74 11.65
C LEU A 28 -12.37 -32.80 10.46
N PHE A 29 -13.31 -33.08 9.55
CA PHE A 29 -13.56 -32.21 8.41
C PHE A 29 -14.04 -30.81 8.83
N ILE A 30 -14.96 -30.75 9.80
CA ILE A 30 -15.43 -29.48 10.38
C ILE A 30 -14.26 -28.74 11.03
N HIS A 31 -13.41 -29.43 11.79
CA HIS A 31 -12.25 -28.83 12.44
C HIS A 31 -11.27 -28.22 11.42
N PHE A 32 -10.87 -28.99 10.41
CA PHE A 32 -9.97 -28.49 9.35
C PHE A 32 -10.57 -27.35 8.55
N ARG A 33 -11.88 -27.38 8.28
CA ARG A 33 -12.58 -26.28 7.63
C ARG A 33 -12.54 -25.02 8.49
N LYS A 34 -12.82 -25.13 9.79
CA LYS A 34 -12.77 -24.01 10.73
C LYS A 34 -11.36 -23.42 10.83
N GLU A 35 -10.34 -24.25 10.98
CA GLU A 35 -8.94 -23.81 11.03
C GLU A 35 -8.52 -23.08 9.75
N ARG A 36 -8.94 -23.59 8.58
CA ARG A 36 -8.71 -22.93 7.30
C ARG A 36 -9.40 -21.57 7.22
N ASP A 37 -10.66 -21.50 7.63
CA ASP A 37 -11.45 -20.26 7.57
C ASP A 37 -10.87 -19.20 8.53
N GLU A 38 -10.39 -19.61 9.72
CA GLU A 38 -9.67 -18.73 10.66
C GLU A 38 -8.34 -18.22 10.08
N LYS A 39 -7.54 -19.10 9.44
CA LYS A 39 -6.30 -18.70 8.75
C LYS A 39 -6.57 -17.72 7.62
N LEU A 40 -7.65 -17.93 6.85
CA LEU A 40 -8.06 -17.02 5.79
C LEU A 40 -8.47 -15.67 6.36
N LYS A 41 -9.23 -15.65 7.46
CA LYS A 41 -9.64 -14.42 8.14
C LYS A 41 -8.43 -13.62 8.63
N LEU A 42 -7.50 -14.26 9.35
CA LEU A 42 -6.27 -13.62 9.83
C LEU A 42 -5.43 -13.03 8.69
N ARG A 43 -5.38 -13.71 7.54
CA ARG A 43 -4.67 -13.21 6.37
C ARG A 43 -5.34 -11.96 5.79
N ARG A 44 -6.67 -11.94 5.72
CA ARG A 44 -7.42 -10.76 5.24
C ARG A 44 -7.27 -9.58 6.18
N ASP A 45 -7.40 -9.81 7.49
CA ASP A 45 -7.23 -8.78 8.51
C ASP A 45 -5.83 -8.15 8.42
N ARG A 46 -4.78 -8.98 8.30
CA ARG A 46 -3.41 -8.49 8.09
C ARG A 46 -3.25 -7.71 6.78
N LEU A 47 -3.83 -8.19 5.68
CA LEU A 47 -3.73 -7.49 4.40
C LEU A 47 -4.45 -6.14 4.43
N ARG A 48 -5.59 -6.06 5.11
CA ARG A 48 -6.33 -4.83 5.37
C ARG A 48 -5.49 -3.82 6.15
N GLU A 49 -4.90 -4.24 7.27
CA GLU A 49 -4.01 -3.41 8.09
C GLU A 49 -2.84 -2.86 7.25
N LYS A 50 -2.19 -3.72 6.44
CA LYS A 50 -1.08 -3.30 5.58
C LYS A 50 -1.52 -2.39 4.43
N GLY A 51 -2.75 -2.55 3.94
CA GLY A 51 -3.34 -1.65 2.96
C GLY A 51 -3.60 -0.26 3.54
N GLU A 52 -4.16 -0.18 4.75
CA GLU A 52 -4.37 1.09 5.46
C GLU A 52 -3.03 1.80 5.74
N GLU A 53 -2.00 1.04 6.13
CA GLU A 53 -0.64 1.55 6.31
C GLU A 53 -0.06 2.11 5.00
N LEU A 54 -0.23 1.39 3.88
CA LEU A 54 0.23 1.85 2.56
C LEU A 54 -0.53 3.11 2.13
N TYR A 55 -1.84 3.16 2.36
CA TYR A 55 -2.68 4.31 2.04
C TYR A 55 -2.20 5.58 2.77
N LYS A 56 -1.94 5.47 4.09
CA LYS A 56 -1.39 6.58 4.89
C LYS A 56 -0.04 7.05 4.32
N VAL A 57 0.84 6.12 3.98
CA VAL A 57 2.18 6.47 3.48
C VAL A 57 2.14 7.10 2.09
N VAL A 58 1.24 6.66 1.20
CA VAL A 58 1.05 7.28 -0.12
C VAL A 58 0.50 8.71 0.02
N LEU A 59 -0.41 8.97 0.96
CA LEU A 59 -0.87 10.32 1.28
C LEU A 59 0.28 11.24 1.76
N LEU A 60 1.11 10.74 2.66
CA LEU A 60 2.30 11.49 3.12
C LEU A 60 3.25 11.80 1.96
N HIS A 61 3.45 10.84 1.06
CA HIS A 61 4.27 11.04 -0.13
C HIS A 61 3.69 12.11 -1.07
N LYS A 62 2.37 12.11 -1.28
CA LYS A 62 1.66 13.11 -2.07
C LYS A 62 1.89 14.51 -1.48
N GLU A 63 1.63 14.67 -0.18
CA GLU A 63 1.82 15.95 0.53
C GLU A 63 3.25 16.45 0.38
N PHE A 64 4.25 15.58 0.65
CA PHE A 64 5.65 15.94 0.57
C PHE A 64 6.05 16.40 -0.85
N SER A 65 5.66 15.63 -1.87
CA SER A 65 6.00 15.93 -3.27
C SER A 65 5.41 17.27 -3.72
N CYS A 66 4.14 17.53 -3.41
CA CYS A 66 3.49 18.80 -3.73
C CYS A 66 4.19 19.98 -3.04
N LEU A 67 4.50 19.85 -1.73
CA LEU A 67 5.19 20.91 -0.99
C LEU A 67 6.61 21.15 -1.53
N SER A 68 7.34 20.10 -1.91
CA SER A 68 8.65 20.22 -2.53
C SER A 68 8.59 20.98 -3.85
N HIS A 69 7.66 20.63 -4.75
CA HIS A 69 7.49 21.35 -6.02
C HIS A 69 7.11 22.82 -5.82
N LEU A 70 6.26 23.13 -4.82
CA LEU A 70 5.94 24.52 -4.47
C LEU A 70 7.16 25.29 -3.96
N ASP A 71 8.03 24.67 -3.17
CA ASP A 71 9.27 25.31 -2.74
C ASP A 71 10.22 25.54 -3.91
N TRP A 72 10.28 24.63 -4.89
CA TRP A 72 11.08 24.82 -6.10
C TRP A 72 10.60 26.04 -6.90
N VAL A 73 9.29 26.20 -7.05
CA VAL A 73 8.70 27.39 -7.68
C VAL A 73 9.07 28.65 -6.89
N ARG A 74 9.00 28.62 -5.55
CA ARG A 74 9.38 29.76 -4.71
C ARG A 74 10.85 30.16 -4.87
N VAL A 75 11.74 29.19 -5.11
CA VAL A 75 13.16 29.44 -5.43
C VAL A 75 13.31 30.11 -6.80
N ILE A 76 12.58 29.63 -7.81
CA ILE A 76 12.56 30.25 -9.15
C ILE A 76 12.06 31.69 -9.08
N ASP A 77 11.00 31.93 -8.30
CA ASP A 77 10.39 33.25 -8.08
C ASP A 77 11.22 34.14 -7.14
N ARG A 78 12.36 33.66 -6.64
CA ARG A 78 13.28 34.36 -5.71
C ARG A 78 12.63 34.80 -4.39
N THR A 79 11.50 34.18 -4.03
CA THR A 79 10.84 34.37 -2.73
C THR A 79 11.46 33.53 -1.62
N LEU A 80 12.26 32.54 -2.02
CA LEU A 80 12.96 31.61 -1.14
C LEU A 80 14.34 31.34 -1.70
N THR A 81 15.37 31.26 -0.85
CA THR A 81 16.71 30.86 -1.29
C THR A 81 16.84 29.34 -1.37
N TYR A 82 17.78 28.84 -2.17
CA TYR A 82 18.08 27.40 -2.24
C TYR A 82 18.42 26.80 -0.86
N GLY A 83 19.16 27.55 -0.02
CA GLY A 83 19.47 27.14 1.35
C GLY A 83 18.21 26.94 2.20
N GLN A 84 17.29 27.92 2.17
CA GLN A 84 16.01 27.83 2.87
C GLN A 84 15.14 26.67 2.37
N MET A 85 15.18 26.35 1.07
CA MET A 85 14.47 25.19 0.50
C MET A 85 15.01 23.89 1.09
N CYS A 86 16.34 23.76 1.17
CA CYS A 86 16.99 22.61 1.78
C CYS A 86 16.62 22.46 3.26
N ASP A 87 16.58 23.57 4.00
CA ASP A 87 16.19 23.57 5.42
C ASP A 87 14.73 23.15 5.60
N LEU A 88 13.80 23.64 4.77
CA LEU A 88 12.40 23.22 4.77
C LEU A 88 12.25 21.72 4.45
N SER A 89 12.98 21.24 3.45
CA SER A 89 12.99 19.81 3.11
C SER A 89 13.49 18.97 4.28
N LYS A 90 14.59 19.37 4.91
CA LYS A 90 15.17 18.68 6.06
C LYS A 90 14.20 18.64 7.24
N LYS A 91 13.58 19.78 7.56
CA LYS A 91 12.57 19.88 8.63
C LYS A 91 11.40 18.92 8.41
N ARG A 92 10.94 18.77 7.16
CA ARG A 92 9.84 17.84 6.82
C ARG A 92 10.25 16.36 6.86
N SER A 93 11.51 16.03 6.52
CA SER A 93 11.95 14.64 6.38
C SER A 93 12.64 14.05 7.61
N VAL A 94 13.21 14.90 8.47
CA VAL A 94 14.04 14.50 9.61
C VAL A 94 13.36 14.80 10.95
N ASP A 95 12.72 15.96 11.08
CA ASP A 95 12.20 16.42 12.38
C ASP A 95 10.77 15.89 12.65
N ASP A 96 10.09 15.37 11.63
CA ASP A 96 8.77 14.75 11.71
C ASP A 96 8.89 13.22 11.68
N SER A 97 8.64 12.58 12.83
CA SER A 97 8.77 11.13 13.00
C SER A 97 7.78 10.32 12.16
N GLU A 98 6.61 10.89 11.81
CA GLU A 98 5.67 10.20 10.93
C GLU A 98 6.18 10.16 9.48
N LYS A 99 6.90 11.21 9.07
CA LYS A 99 7.46 11.36 7.72
C LYS A 99 8.82 10.70 7.56
N GLN A 100 9.50 10.34 8.65
CA GLN A 100 10.80 9.69 8.56
C GLN A 100 10.72 8.33 7.83
N GLY A 101 11.45 8.17 6.73
CA GLY A 101 11.51 6.90 5.99
C GLY A 101 10.18 6.46 5.37
N TYR A 102 9.23 7.37 5.13
CA TYR A 102 7.96 7.04 4.49
C TYR A 102 8.18 6.36 3.13
N ALA A 103 9.18 6.81 2.35
CA ALA A 103 9.46 6.25 1.02
C ALA A 103 9.87 4.77 1.09
N VAL A 104 10.69 4.40 2.07
CA VAL A 104 11.10 3.00 2.30
C VAL A 104 9.90 2.14 2.70
N ARG A 105 9.03 2.66 3.59
CA ARG A 105 7.79 1.99 3.99
C ARG A 105 6.84 1.81 2.80
N MET A 106 6.70 2.83 1.95
CA MET A 106 5.88 2.79 0.74
C MET A 106 6.34 1.66 -0.19
N ASP A 107 7.63 1.60 -0.47
CA ASP A 107 8.22 0.59 -1.34
C ASP A 107 8.11 -0.83 -0.77
N PHE A 108 8.30 -0.98 0.54
CA PHE A 108 8.17 -2.26 1.22
C PHE A 108 6.72 -2.78 1.18
N LEU A 109 5.76 -1.94 1.60
CA LEU A 109 4.35 -2.30 1.64
C LEU A 109 3.80 -2.56 0.23
N GLY A 110 4.09 -1.67 -0.71
CA GLY A 110 3.73 -1.85 -2.11
C GLY A 110 4.43 -3.05 -2.75
N GLY A 111 5.67 -3.36 -2.37
CA GLY A 111 6.43 -4.46 -2.96
C GLY A 111 5.95 -5.84 -2.53
N ILE A 112 5.61 -5.99 -1.25
CA ILE A 112 5.26 -7.30 -0.66
C ILE A 112 3.76 -7.56 -0.71
N TYR A 113 2.95 -6.56 -0.35
CA TYR A 113 1.52 -6.75 -0.14
C TYR A 113 0.67 -6.28 -1.32
N PHE A 114 1.08 -5.21 -2.01
CA PHE A 114 0.31 -4.60 -3.11
C PHE A 114 1.15 -4.33 -4.38
N PRO A 115 1.72 -5.38 -5.01
CA PRO A 115 2.68 -5.22 -6.11
C PRO A 115 2.12 -4.50 -7.34
N GLY A 116 0.79 -4.59 -7.58
CA GLY A 116 0.12 -3.82 -8.62
C GLY A 116 0.15 -2.31 -8.36
N ILE A 117 -0.10 -1.91 -7.10
CA ILE A 117 -0.03 -0.52 -6.65
C ILE A 117 1.39 0.02 -6.79
N ARG A 118 2.42 -0.77 -6.39
CA ARG A 118 3.82 -0.35 -6.54
C ARG A 118 4.20 -0.03 -7.98
N LYS A 119 3.77 -0.85 -8.95
CA LYS A 119 4.04 -0.60 -10.38
C LYS A 119 3.44 0.73 -10.83
N ARG A 120 2.23 1.03 -10.38
CA ARG A 120 1.53 2.29 -10.71
C ARG A 120 2.16 3.50 -10.05
N LEU A 121 2.60 3.38 -8.80
CA LEU A 121 3.37 4.42 -8.11
C LEU A 121 4.66 4.74 -8.88
N ALA A 122 5.41 3.72 -9.31
CA ALA A 122 6.62 3.93 -10.10
C ALA A 122 6.33 4.59 -11.47
N GLN A 123 5.21 4.25 -12.10
CA GLN A 123 4.78 4.88 -13.35
C GLN A 123 4.43 6.36 -13.14
N ALA A 124 3.61 6.68 -12.14
CA ALA A 124 3.26 8.05 -11.78
C ALA A 124 4.51 8.87 -11.44
N GLN A 125 5.45 8.30 -10.66
CA GLN A 125 6.69 8.97 -10.31
C GLN A 125 7.55 9.27 -11.55
N SER A 126 7.53 8.41 -12.56
CA SER A 126 8.28 8.63 -13.79
C SER A 126 7.84 9.88 -14.55
N GLU A 127 6.61 10.35 -14.34
CA GLU A 127 6.08 11.55 -14.97
C GLU A 127 6.66 12.83 -14.38
N THR A 128 7.12 12.78 -13.11
CA THR A 128 7.78 13.91 -12.44
C THR A 128 9.21 14.18 -12.93
N LYS A 129 9.77 13.30 -13.79
CA LYS A 129 11.13 13.45 -14.34
C LYS A 129 11.37 14.81 -15.00
N VAL A 130 10.35 15.37 -15.65
CA VAL A 130 10.46 16.67 -16.32
C VAL A 130 10.69 17.79 -15.29
N ALA A 131 10.00 17.75 -14.15
CA ALA A 131 10.21 18.68 -13.04
C ALA A 131 11.58 18.46 -12.37
N ASN A 132 12.00 17.22 -12.20
CA ASN A 132 13.30 16.87 -11.58
C ASN A 132 14.50 17.44 -12.34
N ASN A 133 14.39 17.68 -13.64
CA ASN A 133 15.44 18.36 -14.42
C ASN A 133 15.72 19.78 -13.91
N TYR A 134 14.69 20.46 -13.37
CA TYR A 134 14.83 21.80 -12.82
C TYR A 134 15.43 21.80 -11.41
N TYR A 135 15.22 20.74 -10.62
CA TYR A 135 15.75 20.62 -9.27
C TYR A 135 17.27 20.88 -9.21
N PHE A 136 18.04 20.28 -10.12
CA PHE A 136 19.50 20.46 -10.19
C PHE A 136 19.93 21.86 -10.62
N MET A 137 19.03 22.63 -11.23
CA MET A 137 19.26 24.02 -11.63
C MET A 137 18.91 25.02 -10.53
N LEU A 138 18.20 24.59 -9.46
CA LEU A 138 17.78 25.49 -8.38
C LEU A 138 18.94 26.05 -7.55
N ASN A 139 20.10 25.37 -7.56
CA ASN A 139 21.30 25.87 -6.89
C ASN A 139 21.87 27.15 -7.54
N ASP A 140 21.56 27.37 -8.81
CA ASP A 140 22.00 28.49 -9.61
C ASP A 140 20.89 28.86 -10.60
N VAL A 141 19.92 29.62 -10.08
CA VAL A 141 18.71 30.05 -10.80
C VAL A 141 19.03 30.82 -12.09
N THR A 142 20.25 31.37 -12.23
CA THR A 142 20.67 32.07 -13.46
C THR A 142 20.74 31.13 -14.68
N LYS A 143 20.86 29.82 -14.46
CA LYS A 143 20.83 28.80 -15.53
C LYS A 143 19.42 28.58 -16.09
N ILE A 144 18.39 29.04 -15.40
CA ILE A 144 17.00 28.93 -15.83
C ILE A 144 16.68 30.08 -16.78
N LYS A 145 16.80 29.80 -18.09
CA LYS A 145 16.58 30.78 -19.16
C LYS A 145 15.17 31.37 -19.19
N ASP A 146 14.17 30.58 -18.81
CA ASP A 146 12.76 30.97 -18.81
C ASP A 146 12.09 30.52 -17.49
N PRO A 147 12.08 31.41 -16.47
CA PRO A 147 11.48 31.13 -15.17
C PRO A 147 9.99 30.81 -15.23
N ILE A 148 9.23 31.50 -16.11
CA ILE A 148 7.78 31.32 -16.24
C ILE A 148 7.49 29.92 -16.79
N LYS A 149 8.19 29.53 -17.85
CA LYS A 149 8.07 28.18 -18.41
C LYS A 149 8.49 27.10 -17.42
N ALA A 150 9.59 27.30 -16.70
CA ALA A 150 10.05 26.36 -15.68
C ALA A 150 9.01 26.16 -14.58
N ARG A 151 8.43 27.25 -14.07
CA ARG A 151 7.34 27.23 -13.09
C ARG A 151 6.14 26.43 -13.60
N ASN A 152 5.67 26.72 -14.81
CA ASN A 152 4.50 26.03 -15.37
C ASN A 152 4.77 24.53 -15.51
N ILE A 153 5.95 24.14 -16.02
CA ILE A 153 6.33 22.71 -16.14
C ILE A 153 6.33 22.00 -14.78
N ILE A 154 6.87 22.63 -13.74
CA ILE A 154 6.89 22.05 -12.39
C ILE A 154 5.47 21.90 -11.84
N LEU A 155 4.63 22.93 -11.99
CA LEU A 155 3.24 22.90 -11.52
C LEU A 155 2.40 21.87 -12.28
N ASP A 156 2.50 21.83 -13.61
CA ASP A 156 1.78 20.87 -14.45
C ASP A 156 2.17 19.43 -14.11
N ALA A 157 3.48 19.17 -13.95
CA ALA A 157 3.97 17.85 -13.54
C ALA A 157 3.50 17.49 -12.11
N SER A 158 3.45 18.47 -11.21
CA SER A 158 2.96 18.26 -9.84
C SER A 158 1.47 17.94 -9.81
N GLU A 159 0.66 18.65 -10.60
CA GLU A 159 -0.77 18.42 -10.70
C GLU A 159 -1.05 17.04 -11.30
N LYS A 160 -0.39 16.69 -12.39
CA LYS A 160 -0.53 15.38 -13.03
C LYS A 160 -0.18 14.25 -12.07
N TYR A 161 0.96 14.38 -11.37
CA TYR A 161 1.38 13.39 -10.38
C TYR A 161 0.38 13.28 -9.22
N SER A 162 -0.12 14.41 -8.72
CA SER A 162 -1.14 14.45 -7.66
C SER A 162 -2.41 13.71 -8.08
N ASN A 163 -2.88 13.92 -9.32
CA ASN A 163 -4.06 13.27 -9.87
C ASN A 163 -3.85 11.75 -10.01
N ASP A 164 -2.68 11.32 -10.49
CA ASP A 164 -2.34 9.90 -10.56
C ASP A 164 -2.34 9.23 -9.17
N LEU A 165 -1.79 9.92 -8.16
CA LEU A 165 -1.82 9.44 -6.78
C LEU A 165 -3.25 9.34 -6.24
N ASP A 166 -4.16 10.25 -6.59
CA ASP A 166 -5.57 10.16 -6.20
C ASP A 166 -6.27 8.94 -6.78
N ILE A 167 -5.99 8.61 -8.04
CA ILE A 167 -6.51 7.40 -8.67
C ILE A 167 -5.96 6.16 -7.95
N ILE A 168 -4.65 6.13 -7.66
CA ILE A 168 -4.01 5.02 -6.94
C ILE A 168 -4.60 4.85 -5.53
N LEU A 169 -4.82 5.95 -4.80
CA LEU A 169 -5.43 5.94 -3.47
C LEU A 169 -6.87 5.43 -3.53
N SER A 170 -7.66 5.88 -4.50
CA SER A 170 -9.04 5.41 -4.71
C SER A 170 -9.09 3.90 -4.94
N ASP A 171 -8.21 3.38 -5.80
CA ASP A 171 -8.14 1.95 -6.11
C ASP A 171 -7.67 1.13 -4.91
N LEU A 172 -6.66 1.61 -4.17
CA LEU A 172 -6.21 0.98 -2.94
C LEU A 172 -7.34 0.95 -1.89
N ALA A 173 -8.11 2.03 -1.74
CA ALA A 173 -9.26 2.08 -0.84
C ALA A 173 -10.39 1.13 -1.28
N ALA A 174 -10.58 0.92 -2.58
CA ALA A 174 -11.51 -0.09 -3.09
C ALA A 174 -11.02 -1.51 -2.79
N GLU A 175 -9.73 -1.79 -3.01
CA GLU A 175 -9.11 -3.08 -2.72
C GLU A 175 -9.21 -3.42 -1.22
N ILE A 176 -8.89 -2.48 -0.32
CA ILE A 176 -9.02 -2.66 1.13
C ILE A 176 -10.47 -2.96 1.56
N ARG A 177 -11.46 -2.29 0.95
CA ARG A 177 -12.88 -2.50 1.26
C ARG A 177 -13.40 -3.87 0.80
N ALA A 178 -12.77 -4.47 -0.20
CA ALA A 178 -13.15 -5.76 -0.75
C ALA A 178 -12.57 -6.96 0.04
N LEU A 179 -11.64 -6.72 0.97
CA LEU A 179 -11.03 -7.74 1.85
C LEU A 179 -11.90 -8.08 3.07
#